data_AF-A0A4R2JNR7-F1
#
_entry.id   AF-A0A4R2JNR7-F1
#
_cell.length_a   1.000
_cell.length_b   1.000
_cell.length_c   1.000
_cell.angle_alpha   90.00
_cell.angle_beta   90.00
_cell.angle_gamma   90.00
#
_symmetry.space_group_name_H-M   'P 1'
#
loop_
_entity.id
_entity.type
_entity.pdbx_description
1 polymer ?
#
loop_
_entity_poly.entity_id
_entity_poly.type
_entity_poly.pdbx_seq_one_letter_code
_entity_poly.pdbx_strand_id
1 'polypeptide(L)'
;MNGLVASVLTDLFGPPEPGSDADSLAWTTWRSNDPDHRSRLYRRTGPTDLPDALLACYGDFGGGFLIGSSIKMATIDSQDVHGLYRFDELAIQPELSDVRVQRPELHFFLDAANVWFYGIEGDTLVAFDADLDEITDLGDPAAALPDLLTEWLDS
;
A
#
# COMPACT_ATOMS: atom_id res chain seq x y z
N MET A 1 -12.71 10.75 1.61
CA MET A 1 -12.80 9.77 2.70
C MET A 1 -11.42 9.14 2.94
N ASN A 2 -10.99 9.02 4.19
CA ASN A 2 -9.76 8.27 4.49
C ASN A 2 -9.99 6.78 4.23
N GLY A 3 -9.06 6.16 3.52
CA GLY A 3 -9.01 4.70 3.40
C GLY A 3 -8.46 4.06 4.66
N LEU A 4 -8.46 2.73 4.68
CA LEU A 4 -7.95 1.96 5.81
C LEU A 4 -6.49 2.29 6.12
N VAL A 5 -5.60 2.32 5.12
CA VAL A 5 -4.17 2.60 5.32
C VAL A 5 -3.97 3.96 6.01
N ALA A 6 -4.64 4.99 5.52
CA ALA A 6 -4.55 6.33 6.12
C ALA A 6 -5.12 6.39 7.54
N SER A 7 -6.15 5.59 7.84
CA SER A 7 -6.72 5.49 9.18
C SER A 7 -5.74 4.83 10.14
N VAL A 8 -5.16 3.69 9.75
CA VAL A 8 -4.13 2.98 10.54
C VAL A 8 -2.91 3.88 10.80
N LEU A 9 -2.41 4.59 9.78
CA LEU A 9 -1.31 5.54 9.95
C LEU A 9 -1.66 6.66 10.94
N THR A 10 -2.92 7.11 10.93
CA THR A 10 -3.40 8.15 11.86
C THR A 10 -3.46 7.63 13.29
N ASP A 11 -3.84 6.38 13.48
CA ASP A 11 -3.89 5.75 14.80
C ASP A 11 -2.47 5.50 15.34
N LEU A 12 -1.53 5.08 14.49
CA LEU A 12 -0.13 4.81 14.87
C LEU A 12 0.69 6.08 15.14
N PHE A 13 0.56 7.09 14.28
CA PHE A 13 1.45 8.26 14.27
C PHE A 13 0.76 9.58 14.62
N GLY A 14 -0.55 9.54 14.86
CA GLY A 14 -1.34 10.74 15.11
C GLY A 14 -1.74 11.47 13.82
N PRO A 15 -2.21 12.73 13.94
CA PRO A 15 -2.82 13.45 12.83
C PRO A 15 -1.82 13.72 11.70
N PRO A 16 -2.26 13.61 10.43
CA PRO A 16 -1.39 13.87 9.30
C PRO A 16 -1.12 15.35 9.05
N GLU A 17 -0.01 15.60 8.34
CA GLU A 17 0.34 16.90 7.77
C GLU A 17 0.11 16.90 6.24
N PRO A 18 -0.70 17.83 5.69
CA PRO A 18 -0.83 17.97 4.25
C PRO A 18 0.39 18.65 3.63
N GLY A 19 0.69 18.33 2.38
CA GLY A 19 1.70 19.04 1.59
C GLY A 19 1.38 19.01 0.10
N SER A 20 1.94 19.96 -0.64
CA SER A 20 1.82 20.06 -2.09
C SER A 20 2.89 21.02 -2.61
N ASP A 21 3.61 20.64 -3.67
CA ASP A 21 4.39 21.56 -4.49
C ASP A 21 3.68 21.81 -5.83
N ALA A 22 3.94 22.96 -6.45
CA ALA A 22 3.27 23.40 -7.69
C ALA A 22 3.37 22.38 -8.84
N ASP A 23 4.45 21.61 -8.89
CA ASP A 23 4.75 20.63 -9.94
C ASP A 23 4.58 19.17 -9.48
N SER A 24 3.80 18.94 -8.42
CA SER A 24 3.69 17.62 -7.78
C SER A 24 2.25 17.26 -7.39
N LEU A 25 1.98 15.96 -7.28
CA LEU A 25 0.75 15.48 -6.66
C LEU A 25 0.64 15.98 -5.23
N ALA A 26 -0.52 16.46 -4.81
CA ALA A 26 -0.78 16.74 -3.40
C ALA A 26 -0.57 15.47 -2.57
N TRP A 27 0.06 15.58 -1.40
CA TRP A 27 0.32 14.45 -0.52
C TRP A 27 -0.10 14.74 0.92
N THR A 28 -0.06 13.69 1.73
CA THR A 28 -0.33 13.71 3.15
C THR A 28 0.75 12.86 3.82
N THR A 29 1.34 13.37 4.90
CA THR A 29 2.46 12.73 5.60
C THR A 29 2.10 12.47 7.05
N TRP A 30 2.47 11.29 7.53
CA TRP A 30 2.44 10.87 8.92
C TRP A 30 3.89 10.68 9.37
N ARG A 31 4.21 11.16 10.57
CA ARG A 31 5.58 11.12 11.11
C ARG A 31 5.54 10.49 12.48
N SER A 32 6.40 9.50 12.71
CA SER A 32 6.69 9.07 14.06
C SER A 32 7.69 10.03 14.74
N ASN A 33 8.05 9.76 15.99
CA ASN A 33 9.15 10.46 16.66
C ASN A 33 10.52 10.15 16.04
N ASP A 34 10.65 8.99 15.38
CA ASP A 34 11.81 8.64 14.57
C ASP A 34 11.68 9.29 13.17
N PRO A 35 12.64 10.13 12.75
CA PRO A 35 12.61 10.80 11.45
C PRO A 35 12.69 9.85 10.25
N ASP A 36 13.21 8.63 10.43
CA ASP A 36 13.28 7.63 9.37
C ASP A 36 11.92 6.94 9.18
N HIS A 37 11.08 6.90 10.23
CA HIS A 37 9.72 6.35 10.18
C HIS A 37 8.71 7.42 9.79
N ARG A 38 8.71 7.73 8.49
CA ARG A 38 7.70 8.59 7.84
C ARG A 38 6.89 7.80 6.82
N SER A 39 5.60 8.09 6.76
CA SER A 39 4.71 7.58 5.71
C SER A 39 4.13 8.74 4.93
N ARG A 40 4.16 8.66 3.59
CA ARG A 40 3.63 9.67 2.68
C ARG A 40 2.69 9.01 1.68
N LEU A 41 1.44 9.45 1.68
CA LEU A 41 0.44 9.05 0.69
C LEU A 41 0.15 10.21 -0.26
N TYR A 42 0.08 9.92 -1.55
CA TYR A 42 -0.28 10.87 -2.60
C TYR A 42 -1.78 10.84 -2.83
N ARG A 43 -2.41 11.99 -3.04
CA ARG A 43 -3.84 12.07 -3.32
C ARG A 43 -4.11 11.75 -4.78
N ARG A 44 -5.20 11.03 -5.02
CA ARG A 44 -5.65 10.70 -6.37
C ARG A 44 -6.19 11.94 -7.09
N THR A 45 -5.97 12.03 -8.40
CA THR A 45 -6.38 13.17 -9.24
C THR A 45 -7.58 12.90 -10.15
N GLY A 46 -8.13 11.68 -10.14
CA GLY A 46 -9.26 11.27 -10.98
C GLY A 46 -10.07 10.11 -10.43
N PRO A 47 -11.09 9.63 -11.18
CA PRO A 47 -11.77 8.37 -10.89
C PRO A 47 -10.84 7.17 -11.11
N THR A 48 -11.23 6.01 -10.58
CA THR A 48 -10.51 4.74 -10.77
C THR A 48 -11.54 3.61 -10.87
N ASP A 49 -11.20 2.57 -11.62
CA ASP A 49 -12.05 1.39 -11.86
C ASP A 49 -11.62 0.19 -10.99
N LEU A 50 -10.94 0.46 -9.88
CA LEU A 50 -10.49 -0.61 -8.97
C LEU A 50 -11.65 -1.29 -8.24
N PRO A 51 -11.44 -2.55 -7.80
CA PRO A 51 -12.39 -3.25 -6.92
C PRO A 51 -12.69 -2.49 -5.63
N ASP A 52 -13.94 -2.59 -5.15
CA ASP A 52 -14.41 -1.90 -3.94
C ASP A 52 -13.57 -2.21 -2.70
N ALA A 53 -13.14 -3.46 -2.53
CA ALA A 53 -12.30 -3.87 -1.40
C ALA A 53 -10.95 -3.13 -1.37
N LEU A 54 -10.38 -2.89 -2.55
CA LEU A 54 -9.14 -2.15 -2.69
C LEU A 54 -9.36 -0.65 -2.51
N LEU A 55 -10.48 -0.13 -3.02
CA LEU A 55 -10.91 1.25 -2.77
C LEU A 55 -11.10 1.52 -1.28
N ALA A 56 -11.59 0.56 -0.49
CA ALA A 56 -11.68 0.68 0.96
C ALA A 56 -10.28 0.85 1.61
N CYS A 57 -9.25 0.20 1.07
CA CYS A 57 -7.87 0.36 1.53
C CYS A 57 -7.28 1.74 1.18
N TYR A 58 -7.50 2.19 -0.05
CA TYR A 58 -6.93 3.44 -0.59
C TYR A 58 -7.67 4.70 -0.10
N GLY A 59 -9.01 4.67 -0.08
CA GLY A 59 -9.85 5.85 0.10
C GLY A 59 -9.56 6.93 -0.94
N ASP A 60 -9.23 8.14 -0.49
CA ASP A 60 -8.85 9.28 -1.35
C ASP A 60 -7.41 9.23 -1.87
N PHE A 61 -6.60 8.28 -1.39
CA PHE A 61 -5.20 8.19 -1.76
C PHE A 61 -5.03 7.40 -3.06
N GLY A 62 -3.97 7.76 -3.77
CA GLY A 62 -3.58 7.22 -5.06
C GLY A 62 -2.43 6.23 -4.98
N GLY A 63 -1.70 6.17 -3.86
CA GLY A 63 -0.46 5.41 -3.68
C GLY A 63 0.44 6.10 -2.65
N GLY A 64 1.63 5.56 -2.38
CA GLY A 64 2.53 6.18 -1.41
C GLY A 64 3.69 5.33 -0.93
N PHE A 65 4.47 5.91 -0.02
CA PHE A 65 5.55 5.23 0.70
C PHE A 65 5.18 5.13 2.17
N LEU A 66 5.39 3.98 2.78
CA LEU A 66 5.17 3.75 4.21
C LEU A 66 6.52 3.43 4.87
N ILE A 67 6.66 3.80 6.14
CA ILE A 67 7.78 3.40 7.00
C ILE A 67 9.14 3.64 6.32
N GLY A 68 9.47 4.91 6.06
CA GLY A 68 10.77 5.25 5.49
C GLY A 68 11.00 4.75 4.05
N SER A 69 9.92 4.40 3.34
CA SER A 69 9.94 3.76 2.01
C SER A 69 10.29 2.26 2.02
N SER A 70 10.30 1.60 3.18
CA SER A 70 10.42 0.15 3.29
C SER A 70 9.25 -0.58 2.62
N ILE A 71 8.06 0.04 2.65
CA ILE A 71 6.87 -0.46 1.95
C ILE A 71 6.41 0.59 0.95
N LYS A 72 6.13 0.16 -0.29
CA LYS A 72 5.60 0.96 -1.38
C LYS A 72 4.16 0.55 -1.64
N MET A 73 3.26 1.51 -1.63
CA MET A 73 1.88 1.34 -2.02
C MET A 73 1.74 1.72 -3.50
N ALA A 74 1.32 0.76 -4.31
CA ALA A 74 1.19 0.92 -5.76
C ALA A 74 0.31 2.12 -6.13
N THR A 75 0.62 2.77 -7.25
CA THR A 75 -0.18 3.88 -7.74
C THR A 75 -1.38 3.40 -8.55
N ILE A 76 -2.55 3.93 -8.20
CA ILE A 76 -3.83 3.77 -8.91
C ILE A 76 -4.10 4.95 -9.85
N ASP A 77 -3.28 5.99 -9.75
CA ASP A 77 -3.35 7.15 -10.62
C ASP A 77 -2.57 6.88 -11.92
N SER A 78 -3.03 7.49 -13.00
CA SER A 78 -2.33 7.59 -14.27
C SER A 78 -1.05 8.43 -14.21
N GLN A 79 -0.92 9.28 -13.18
CA GLN A 79 0.29 10.09 -12.99
C GLN A 79 1.38 9.27 -12.32
N ASP A 80 2.56 9.28 -12.94
CA ASP A 80 3.71 8.58 -12.42
C ASP A 80 4.22 9.24 -11.14
N VAL A 81 4.38 8.43 -10.10
CA VAL A 81 5.06 8.82 -8.87
C VAL A 81 6.40 8.10 -8.83
N HIS A 82 7.49 8.86 -8.86
CA HIS A 82 8.84 8.29 -8.93
C HIS A 82 9.07 7.27 -7.82
N GLY A 83 9.43 6.04 -8.22
CA GLY A 83 9.74 4.94 -7.31
C GLY A 83 8.55 4.09 -6.88
N LEU A 84 7.31 4.42 -7.28
CA LEU A 84 6.14 3.56 -7.08
C LEU A 84 5.79 2.83 -8.38
N TYR A 85 5.35 1.59 -8.24
CA TYR A 85 4.75 0.83 -9.35
C TYR A 85 3.32 1.24 -9.57
N ARG A 86 2.86 1.28 -10.82
CA ARG A 86 1.42 1.25 -11.10
C ARG A 86 0.85 -0.12 -10.74
N PHE A 87 -0.46 -0.20 -10.47
CA PHE A 87 -1.10 -1.47 -10.13
C PHE A 87 -0.91 -2.58 -11.17
N ASP A 88 -1.05 -2.24 -12.44
CA ASP A 88 -0.83 -3.14 -13.56
C ASP A 88 0.64 -3.56 -13.67
N GLU A 89 1.56 -2.66 -13.37
CA GLU A 89 3.00 -2.96 -13.33
C GLU A 89 3.39 -3.87 -12.16
N LEU A 90 2.80 -3.65 -10.98
CA LEU A 90 2.99 -4.51 -9.83
C LEU A 90 2.47 -5.92 -10.14
N ALA A 91 1.27 -6.03 -10.71
CA ALA A 91 0.69 -7.32 -11.05
C ALA A 91 1.53 -8.10 -12.09
N ILE A 92 2.36 -7.47 -12.91
CA ILE A 92 3.19 -8.20 -13.89
C ILE A 92 4.63 -8.45 -13.42
N GLN A 93 4.95 -8.19 -12.15
CA GLN A 93 6.24 -8.57 -11.60
C GLN A 93 6.46 -10.08 -11.76
N PRO A 94 7.66 -10.53 -12.21
CA PRO A 94 7.96 -11.95 -12.42
C PRO A 94 7.63 -12.83 -11.21
N GLU A 95 7.89 -12.33 -10.01
CA GLU A 95 7.66 -12.97 -8.72
C GLU A 95 6.18 -13.31 -8.50
N LEU A 96 5.26 -12.51 -9.06
CA LEU A 96 3.82 -12.67 -8.87
C LEU A 96 3.13 -13.48 -9.98
N SER A 97 3.90 -13.94 -10.97
CA SER A 97 3.34 -14.57 -12.17
C SER A 97 2.53 -15.83 -11.86
N ASP A 98 3.09 -16.74 -11.04
CA ASP A 98 2.43 -17.99 -10.67
C ASP A 98 1.25 -17.74 -9.72
N VAL A 99 1.39 -16.82 -8.77
CA VAL A 99 0.31 -16.47 -7.83
C VAL A 99 -0.90 -15.94 -8.57
N ARG A 100 -0.71 -15.11 -9.60
CA ARG A 100 -1.82 -14.57 -10.39
C ARG A 100 -2.60 -15.61 -11.17
N VAL A 101 -1.93 -16.69 -11.59
CA VAL A 101 -2.60 -17.81 -12.24
C VAL A 101 -3.43 -18.60 -11.23
N GLN A 102 -2.91 -18.76 -10.01
CA GLN A 102 -3.54 -19.54 -8.95
C GLN A 102 -4.67 -18.77 -8.24
N ARG A 103 -4.52 -17.46 -8.05
CA ARG A 103 -5.44 -16.55 -7.34
C ARG A 103 -5.78 -15.35 -8.24
N PRO A 104 -6.65 -15.52 -9.26
CA PRO A 104 -6.96 -14.45 -10.21
C PRO A 104 -7.78 -13.29 -9.60
N GLU A 105 -8.38 -13.49 -8.43
CA GLU A 105 -9.14 -12.47 -7.68
C GLU A 105 -8.25 -11.69 -6.70
N LEU A 106 -6.98 -12.07 -6.54
CA LEU A 106 -6.02 -11.39 -5.67
C LEU A 106 -5.45 -10.15 -6.35
N HIS A 107 -5.61 -9.01 -5.68
CA HIS A 107 -5.11 -7.71 -6.13
C HIS A 107 -3.98 -7.23 -5.23
N PHE A 108 -2.73 -7.41 -5.67
CA PHE A 108 -1.54 -6.88 -4.98
C PHE A 108 -1.49 -5.36 -5.03
N PHE A 109 -1.12 -4.74 -3.91
CA PHE A 109 -1.08 -3.28 -3.78
C PHE A 109 0.05 -2.73 -2.90
N LEU A 110 0.71 -3.56 -2.11
CA LEU A 110 1.93 -3.18 -1.40
C LEU A 110 3.09 -4.06 -1.86
N ASP A 111 4.24 -3.43 -2.03
CA ASP A 111 5.54 -4.04 -2.25
C ASP A 111 6.46 -3.65 -1.09
N ALA A 112 6.95 -4.64 -0.34
CA ALA A 112 8.03 -4.47 0.61
C ALA A 112 9.31 -5.14 0.09
N ALA A 113 10.26 -4.29 -0.29
CA ALA A 113 11.59 -4.65 -0.77
C ALA A 113 11.67 -5.60 -1.99
N ASN A 114 10.61 -5.75 -2.77
CA ASN A 114 10.44 -6.75 -3.84
C ASN A 114 10.54 -8.21 -3.35
N VAL A 115 10.34 -8.43 -2.06
CA VAL A 115 10.38 -9.76 -1.43
C VAL A 115 9.01 -10.11 -0.89
N TRP A 116 8.38 -9.17 -0.19
CA TRP A 116 7.06 -9.35 0.39
C TRP A 116 6.03 -8.52 -0.35
N PHE A 117 5.01 -9.17 -0.88
CA PHE A 117 3.93 -8.52 -1.60
C PHE A 117 2.61 -8.70 -0.85
N TYR A 118 1.87 -7.62 -0.66
CA TYR A 118 0.59 -7.67 0.03
C TYR A 118 -0.55 -7.32 -0.90
N GLY A 119 -1.61 -8.10 -0.83
CA GLY A 119 -2.78 -8.00 -1.70
C GLY A 119 -4.09 -8.18 -0.97
N ILE A 120 -5.18 -7.86 -1.65
CA ILE A 120 -6.55 -8.09 -1.18
C ILE A 120 -7.23 -9.12 -2.09
N GLU A 121 -7.84 -10.13 -1.49
CA GLU A 121 -8.75 -11.07 -2.17
C GLU A 121 -10.06 -11.11 -1.37
N GLY A 122 -11.13 -10.56 -1.96
CA GLY A 122 -12.38 -10.34 -1.26
C GLY A 122 -12.18 -9.44 -0.03
N ASP A 123 -12.50 -9.96 1.16
CA ASP A 123 -12.34 -9.28 2.45
C ASP A 123 -11.10 -9.74 3.23
N THR A 124 -10.13 -10.37 2.54
CA THR A 124 -8.92 -10.94 3.16
C THR A 124 -7.67 -10.21 2.68
N LEU A 125 -6.84 -9.77 3.62
CA LEU A 125 -5.46 -9.37 3.37
C LEU A 125 -4.59 -10.62 3.22
N VAL A 126 -3.77 -10.63 2.17
CA VAL A 126 -2.88 -11.73 1.83
C VAL A 126 -1.45 -11.19 1.77
N ALA A 127 -0.50 -11.96 2.30
CA ALA A 127 0.92 -11.76 2.10
C ALA A 127 1.47 -12.86 1.19
N PHE A 128 2.35 -12.49 0.28
CA PHE A 128 3.15 -13.40 -0.53
C PHE A 128 4.64 -13.15 -0.26
N ASP A 129 5.33 -14.20 0.16
CA ASP A 129 6.79 -14.25 0.29
C ASP A 129 7.37 -14.80 -1.02
N ALA A 130 8.01 -13.93 -1.80
CA ALA A 130 8.61 -14.32 -3.07
C ALA A 130 9.92 -15.12 -2.91
N ASP A 131 10.61 -15.02 -1.77
CA ASP A 131 11.82 -15.81 -1.52
C ASP A 131 11.47 -17.27 -1.20
N LEU A 132 10.34 -17.49 -0.53
CA LEU A 132 9.85 -18.82 -0.17
C LEU A 132 8.77 -19.37 -1.10
N ASP A 133 8.22 -18.55 -2.00
CA ASP A 133 7.04 -18.86 -2.82
C ASP A 133 5.84 -19.30 -1.96
N GLU A 134 5.63 -18.60 -0.84
CA GLU A 134 4.61 -18.92 0.16
C GLU A 134 3.54 -17.83 0.25
N ILE A 135 2.28 -18.26 0.29
CA ILE A 135 1.12 -17.38 0.45
C ILE A 135 0.53 -17.58 1.85
N THR A 136 0.35 -16.48 2.56
CA THR A 136 -0.28 -16.44 3.89
C THR A 136 -1.52 -15.55 3.88
N ASP A 137 -2.66 -16.09 4.28
CA ASP A 137 -3.86 -15.29 4.53
C ASP A 137 -3.76 -14.66 5.92
N LEU A 138 -3.73 -13.32 5.96
CA LEU A 138 -3.59 -12.53 7.20
C LEU A 138 -4.96 -12.18 7.82
N GLY A 139 -6.07 -12.45 7.10
CA GLY A 139 -7.43 -12.22 7.59
C GLY A 139 -7.94 -10.82 7.27
N ASP A 140 -8.80 -10.26 8.13
CA ASP A 140 -9.42 -8.95 7.92
C ASP A 140 -8.36 -7.84 7.80
N PRO A 141 -8.29 -7.10 6.68
CA PRO A 141 -7.34 -6.00 6.49
C PRO A 141 -7.36 -5.00 7.64
N ALA A 142 -8.53 -4.72 8.23
CA ALA A 142 -8.65 -3.73 9.30
C ALA A 142 -7.95 -4.15 10.59
N ALA A 143 -7.85 -5.46 10.83
CA ALA A 143 -7.13 -6.04 11.96
C ALA A 143 -5.64 -6.28 11.62
N ALA A 144 -5.35 -6.75 10.40
CA ALA A 144 -4.02 -7.22 10.02
C ALA A 144 -3.05 -6.10 9.59
N LEU A 145 -3.53 -5.02 8.95
CA LEU A 145 -2.66 -3.92 8.53
C LEU A 145 -1.96 -3.19 9.70
N PRO A 146 -2.62 -2.90 10.84
CA PRO A 146 -1.94 -2.34 12.01
C PRO A 146 -0.77 -3.19 12.50
N ASP A 147 -0.98 -4.51 12.61
CA ASP A 147 0.04 -5.45 13.07
C ASP A 147 1.21 -5.50 12.08
N LEU A 148 0.90 -5.62 10.78
CA LEU A 148 1.90 -5.58 9.70
C LEU A 148 2.76 -4.32 9.76
N LEU A 149 2.14 -3.14 9.83
CA LEU A 149 2.89 -1.88 9.83
C LEU A 149 3.70 -1.70 11.11
N THR A 150 3.26 -2.29 12.23
CA THR A 150 4.03 -2.29 13.48
C THR A 150 5.25 -3.19 13.39
N GLU A 151 5.12 -4.39 12.81
CA GLU A 151 6.24 -5.31 12.59
C GLU A 151 7.37 -4.67 11.78
N TRP A 152 7.03 -3.97 10.69
CA TRP A 152 8.00 -3.27 9.85
C TRP A 152 8.61 -2.02 10.49
N LEU A 153 8.04 -1.49 11.58
CA LEU A 153 8.67 -0.43 12.36
C LEU A 153 9.75 -0.97 13.31
N ASP A 154 9.65 -2.24 13.70
CA ASP A 154 10.54 -2.90 14.65
C ASP A 154 11.69 -3.68 13.98
N SER A 155 11.66 -3.83 12.65
CA SER A 155 12.64 -4.55 11.82
C SER A 155 13.86 -3.70 11.45
#